data_AF-A0A433RJ85-F1
#
_entry.id   AF-A0A433RJ85-F1
#
_cell.length_a   1.000
_cell.length_b   1.000
_cell.length_c   1.000
_cell.angle_alpha   90.00
_cell.angle_beta   90.00
_cell.angle_gamma   90.00
#
_symmetry.space_group_name_H-M   'P 1'
#
loop_
_entity.id
_entity.type
_entity.pdbx_description
1 polymer ?
#
loop_
_entity_poly.entity_id
_entity_poly.type
_entity_poly.pdbx_seq_one_letter_code
_entity_poly.pdbx_strand_id
1 'polypeptide(L)'
;MRRSLMIAVAASMLATAIPAAASAAVKEGSAQIVSSVSFRTAPSTLSEVMRYLKTGEKVAVLEKTNSYWYKVRDTSGQVGYVSSQSAYLKLITAPTETADSAANAVIVASVNFRKAPSASADQIRYLQKSEQVTVTSQVNSYWYAVTDSKGVSGYVSASSSYIKLTGSVAGGGSSSSTGSGTATGNGTATGNGTTTGNGSTTGNGSTTGNGSSTGSSSSGSSSSTDLSAKAEAVIAAGMAYLGTPYEYGSDRNTTATFDCSDFVRQAFKDALGITLPSDSASQGAYVREHSAVTTDWKQLKRGDLMFFMDYKGTSASLYANKSPFKTKIGHVGIYLGDGKILQTYSKESGGVRIDTIAGRHWEYRFLYGGSAL
;
A
#
# COMPACT_ATOMS: atom_id res chain seq x y z
N MET A 1 35.16 -63.98 -38.32
CA MET A 1 36.01 -63.35 -37.29
C MET A 1 36.06 -61.84 -37.54
N ARG A 2 36.13 -61.04 -36.46
CA ARG A 2 36.13 -59.55 -36.37
C ARG A 2 34.72 -58.94 -36.40
N ARG A 3 34.05 -58.78 -35.25
CA ARG A 3 34.21 -57.83 -34.12
C ARG A 3 33.91 -56.37 -34.49
N SER A 4 32.99 -55.80 -33.69
CA SER A 4 32.79 -54.37 -33.40
C SER A 4 31.99 -53.60 -34.47
N LEU A 5 31.05 -52.68 -34.18
CA LEU A 5 30.75 -51.94 -32.96
C LEU A 5 29.30 -51.41 -33.10
N MET A 6 28.39 -51.75 -32.18
CA MET A 6 27.10 -51.06 -32.06
C MET A 6 27.34 -49.74 -31.34
N ILE A 7 27.14 -48.61 -32.03
CA ILE A 7 27.06 -47.29 -31.39
C ILE A 7 25.61 -47.09 -30.97
N ALA A 8 25.32 -47.44 -29.72
CA ALA A 8 24.10 -47.04 -29.05
C ALA A 8 24.25 -45.57 -28.61
N VAL A 9 23.64 -44.65 -29.34
CA VAL A 9 23.48 -43.26 -28.89
C VAL A 9 22.35 -43.23 -27.86
N ALA A 10 22.72 -43.39 -26.59
CA ALA A 10 21.83 -43.14 -25.47
C ALA A 10 21.66 -41.62 -25.30
N ALA A 11 20.59 -41.07 -25.86
CA ALA A 11 20.15 -39.71 -25.57
C ALA A 11 19.57 -39.68 -24.15
N SER A 12 20.42 -39.40 -23.17
CA SER A 12 20.04 -39.12 -21.79
C SER A 12 19.33 -37.77 -21.73
N MET A 13 18.00 -37.78 -21.91
CA MET A 13 17.15 -36.64 -21.56
C MET A 13 17.05 -36.55 -20.04
N LEU A 14 17.90 -35.73 -19.43
CA LEU A 14 17.66 -35.22 -18.09
C LEU A 14 16.43 -34.31 -18.15
N ALA A 15 15.27 -34.87 -17.82
CA ALA A 15 14.10 -34.08 -17.44
C ALA A 15 14.45 -33.40 -16.11
N THR A 16 14.95 -32.16 -16.14
CA THR A 16 14.95 -31.32 -14.96
C THR A 16 13.51 -30.97 -14.66
N ALA A 17 12.90 -31.72 -13.74
CA ALA A 17 11.66 -31.35 -13.11
C ALA A 17 11.84 -29.96 -12.50
N ILE A 18 11.24 -28.95 -13.14
CA ILE A 18 11.05 -27.64 -12.54
C ILE A 18 10.23 -27.90 -11.28
N PRO A 19 10.68 -27.48 -10.08
CA PRO A 19 9.87 -27.62 -8.90
C PRO A 19 8.57 -26.85 -9.15
N ALA A 20 7.45 -27.59 -9.11
CA ALA A 20 6.12 -27.05 -9.10
C ALA A 20 6.01 -26.14 -7.87
N ALA A 21 6.30 -24.85 -8.07
CA ALA A 21 5.95 -23.82 -7.13
C ALA A 21 4.45 -23.96 -6.88
N ALA A 22 4.11 -24.18 -5.61
CA ALA A 22 2.77 -24.39 -5.13
C ALA A 22 1.79 -23.44 -5.82
N SER A 23 0.91 -24.00 -6.64
CA SER A 23 -0.20 -23.29 -7.23
C SER A 23 -1.10 -22.85 -6.08
N ALA A 24 -0.94 -21.60 -5.63
CA ALA A 24 -2.00 -20.90 -4.92
C ALA A 24 -3.26 -21.08 -5.76
N ALA A 25 -4.32 -21.66 -5.17
CA ALA A 25 -5.54 -22.01 -5.88
C ALA A 25 -6.09 -20.78 -6.63
N VAL A 26 -5.83 -20.74 -7.95
CA VAL A 26 -6.35 -19.71 -8.85
C VAL A 26 -7.81 -20.05 -9.06
N LYS A 27 -8.71 -19.24 -8.50
CA LYS A 27 -10.15 -19.45 -8.72
C LYS A 27 -10.49 -19.15 -10.17
N GLU A 28 -10.78 -20.20 -10.94
CA GLU A 28 -11.22 -20.08 -12.33
C GLU A 28 -12.44 -19.16 -12.45
N GLY A 29 -12.45 -18.29 -13.46
CA GLY A 29 -13.60 -17.40 -13.74
C GLY A 29 -13.78 -16.25 -12.76
N SER A 30 -12.72 -15.74 -12.13
CA SER A 30 -12.77 -14.61 -11.20
C SER A 30 -13.07 -13.24 -11.85
N ALA A 31 -13.28 -13.19 -13.17
CA ALA A 31 -13.85 -12.04 -13.87
C ALA A 31 -14.66 -12.46 -15.10
N GLN A 32 -15.71 -11.70 -15.40
CA GLN A 32 -16.46 -11.79 -16.65
C GLN A 32 -16.27 -10.51 -17.46
N ILE A 33 -16.02 -10.69 -18.75
CA ILE A 33 -15.92 -9.61 -19.72
C ILE A 33 -17.33 -9.05 -19.95
N VAL A 34 -17.52 -7.77 -19.65
CA VAL A 34 -18.81 -7.07 -19.80
C VAL A 34 -18.88 -6.24 -21.08
N SER A 35 -17.71 -5.96 -21.68
CA SER A 35 -17.57 -5.36 -23.00
C SER A 35 -16.29 -5.87 -23.66
N SER A 36 -16.29 -5.99 -24.99
CA SER A 36 -15.14 -6.50 -25.76
C SER A 36 -13.83 -5.80 -25.35
N VAL A 37 -12.78 -6.57 -25.09
CA VAL A 37 -11.50 -6.05 -24.59
C VAL A 37 -10.32 -6.73 -25.26
N SER A 38 -9.25 -5.97 -25.53
CA SER A 38 -8.00 -6.51 -26.05
C SER A 38 -7.30 -7.39 -25.02
N PHE A 39 -6.99 -8.63 -25.39
CA PHE A 39 -6.12 -9.52 -24.66
C PHE A 39 -4.71 -9.44 -25.24
N ARG A 40 -3.74 -9.04 -24.43
CA ARG A 40 -2.43 -8.61 -24.91
C ARG A 40 -1.27 -9.36 -24.29
N THR A 41 -0.14 -9.38 -24.99
CA THR A 41 1.10 -10.03 -24.54
C THR A 41 1.78 -9.30 -23.37
N ALA A 42 1.53 -8.00 -23.17
CA ALA A 42 2.06 -7.19 -22.06
C ALA A 42 1.00 -6.20 -21.52
N PRO A 43 1.17 -5.63 -20.31
CA PRO A 43 0.25 -4.65 -19.71
C PRO A 43 0.43 -3.25 -20.33
N SER A 44 0.29 -3.15 -21.65
CA SER A 44 0.48 -1.93 -22.42
C SER A 44 -0.50 -1.85 -23.59
N THR A 45 -0.99 -0.65 -23.91
CA THR A 45 -1.83 -0.42 -25.09
C THR A 45 -1.04 -0.51 -26.40
N LEU A 46 0.30 -0.48 -26.33
CA LEU A 46 1.20 -0.60 -27.47
C LEU A 46 1.68 -2.03 -27.72
N SER A 47 1.41 -2.97 -26.81
CA SER A 47 1.80 -4.37 -27.01
C SER A 47 0.83 -5.09 -27.94
N GLU A 48 1.32 -6.17 -28.55
CA GLU A 48 0.53 -6.99 -29.46
C GLU A 48 -0.78 -7.48 -28.82
N VAL A 49 -1.85 -7.39 -29.61
CA VAL A 49 -3.16 -7.95 -29.25
C VAL A 49 -3.17 -9.40 -29.73
N MET A 50 -3.17 -10.34 -28.79
CA MET A 50 -3.27 -11.76 -29.12
C MET A 50 -4.65 -12.05 -29.72
N ARG A 51 -5.70 -11.56 -29.07
CA ARG A 51 -7.08 -11.60 -29.55
C ARG A 51 -7.96 -10.64 -28.75
N TYR A 52 -9.22 -10.53 -29.15
CA TYR A 52 -10.24 -9.85 -28.34
C TYR A 52 -11.03 -10.87 -27.53
N LEU A 53 -11.22 -10.59 -26.24
CA LEU A 53 -12.16 -11.34 -25.41
C LEU A 53 -13.56 -10.78 -25.64
N LYS A 54 -14.54 -11.65 -25.82
CA LYS A 54 -15.92 -11.26 -26.15
C LYS A 54 -16.72 -11.00 -24.88
N THR A 55 -17.74 -10.15 -24.97
CA THR A 55 -18.71 -9.98 -23.88
C THR A 55 -19.30 -11.33 -23.46
N GLY A 56 -19.37 -11.56 -22.14
CA GLY A 56 -19.82 -12.81 -21.53
C GLY A 56 -18.70 -13.80 -21.26
N GLU A 57 -17.54 -13.68 -21.92
CA GLU A 57 -16.38 -14.55 -21.72
C GLU A 57 -15.84 -14.42 -20.29
N LYS A 58 -15.42 -15.54 -19.70
CA LYS A 58 -14.88 -15.58 -18.34
C LYS A 58 -13.38 -15.78 -18.39
N VAL A 59 -12.67 -15.07 -17.52
CA VAL A 59 -11.22 -15.18 -17.36
C VAL A 59 -10.86 -15.29 -15.88
N ALA A 60 -9.77 -15.97 -15.59
CA ALA A 60 -9.20 -16.02 -14.24
C ALA A 60 -8.21 -14.86 -14.08
N VAL A 61 -8.50 -13.92 -13.20
CA VAL A 61 -7.55 -12.88 -12.78
C VAL A 61 -6.49 -13.52 -11.89
N LEU A 62 -5.24 -13.52 -12.39
CA LEU A 62 -4.08 -14.06 -11.69
C LEU A 62 -3.46 -13.01 -10.77
N GLU A 63 -3.37 -11.77 -11.27
CA GLU A 63 -2.73 -10.68 -10.53
C GLU A 63 -3.29 -9.32 -11.00
N LYS A 64 -3.31 -8.33 -10.09
CA LYS A 64 -3.46 -6.93 -10.48
C LYS A 64 -2.08 -6.35 -10.79
N THR A 65 -1.70 -6.40 -12.06
CA THR A 65 -0.38 -5.94 -12.51
C THR A 65 -0.17 -4.46 -12.27
N ASN A 66 -1.21 -3.64 -12.45
CA ASN A 66 -1.24 -2.25 -12.03
C ASN A 66 -2.69 -1.71 -12.01
N SER A 67 -2.86 -0.39 -11.92
CA SER A 67 -4.19 0.24 -11.88
C SER A 67 -5.00 0.09 -13.18
N TYR A 68 -4.36 -0.23 -14.32
CA TYR A 68 -4.98 -0.30 -15.65
C TYR A 68 -5.00 -1.70 -16.25
N TRP A 69 -4.28 -2.65 -15.66
CA TRP A 69 -4.11 -3.99 -16.22
C TRP A 69 -4.28 -5.06 -15.16
N TYR A 70 -5.06 -6.08 -15.50
CA TYR A 70 -5.02 -7.37 -14.84
C TYR A 70 -4.21 -8.34 -15.70
N LYS A 71 -3.38 -9.16 -15.05
CA LYS A 71 -2.90 -10.40 -15.66
C LYS A 71 -3.98 -11.44 -15.51
N VAL A 72 -4.40 -12.01 -16.62
CA VAL A 72 -5.51 -12.96 -16.67
C VAL A 72 -5.14 -14.19 -17.46
N ARG A 73 -5.81 -15.30 -17.15
CA ARG A 73 -5.77 -16.55 -17.92
C ARG A 73 -7.13 -16.78 -18.55
N ASP A 74 -7.16 -17.06 -19.84
CA ASP A 74 -8.41 -17.41 -20.54
C ASP A 74 -8.79 -18.89 -20.37
N THR A 75 -9.93 -19.29 -20.94
CA THR A 75 -10.44 -20.68 -20.87
C THR A 75 -9.58 -21.69 -21.64
N SER A 76 -8.72 -21.23 -22.56
CA SER A 76 -7.76 -22.07 -23.27
C SER A 76 -6.46 -22.29 -22.48
N GLY A 77 -6.32 -21.61 -21.34
CA GLY A 77 -5.13 -21.62 -20.50
C GLY A 77 -4.08 -20.57 -20.88
N GLN A 78 -4.34 -19.75 -21.89
CA GLN A 78 -3.41 -18.71 -22.34
C GLN A 78 -3.40 -17.55 -21.36
N VAL A 79 -2.20 -17.08 -21.02
CA VAL A 79 -1.98 -15.98 -20.05
C VAL A 79 -1.60 -14.71 -20.79
N GLY A 80 -2.20 -13.60 -20.37
CA GLY A 80 -1.90 -12.28 -20.92
C GLY A 80 -2.53 -11.19 -20.08
N TYR A 81 -2.71 -10.01 -20.68
CA TYR A 81 -3.12 -8.81 -19.98
C TYR A 81 -4.37 -8.20 -20.60
N VAL A 82 -5.29 -7.76 -19.74
CA VAL A 82 -6.53 -7.06 -20.12
C VAL A 82 -6.71 -5.81 -19.29
N SER A 83 -7.45 -4.84 -19.81
CA SER A 83 -7.70 -3.60 -19.10
C SER A 83 -8.49 -3.85 -17.81
N SER A 84 -8.05 -3.30 -16.68
CA SER A 84 -8.70 -3.43 -15.37
C SER A 84 -9.93 -2.53 -15.20
N GLN A 85 -10.27 -1.72 -16.20
CA GLN A 85 -11.41 -0.81 -16.12
C GLN A 85 -12.71 -1.62 -16.02
N SER A 86 -13.60 -1.19 -15.12
CA SER A 86 -14.90 -1.82 -14.88
C SER A 86 -15.83 -1.80 -16.09
N ALA A 87 -15.53 -0.96 -17.10
CA ALA A 87 -16.23 -0.95 -18.39
C ALA A 87 -15.98 -2.21 -19.24
N TYR A 88 -14.86 -2.91 -19.02
CA TYR A 88 -14.46 -4.07 -19.82
C TYR A 88 -14.65 -5.39 -19.09
N LEU A 89 -14.39 -5.41 -17.79
CA LEU A 89 -14.60 -6.61 -16.98
C LEU A 89 -15.20 -6.29 -15.62
N LYS A 90 -16.03 -7.21 -15.16
CA LYS A 90 -16.56 -7.26 -13.81
C LYS A 90 -15.84 -8.39 -13.10
N LEU A 91 -15.12 -8.07 -12.02
CA LEU A 91 -14.59 -9.09 -11.14
C LEU A 91 -15.76 -9.91 -10.59
N ILE A 92 -15.76 -11.20 -10.88
CA ILE A 92 -16.61 -12.17 -10.22
C ILE A 92 -15.82 -12.55 -8.98
N THR A 93 -16.05 -11.80 -7.91
CA THR A 93 -15.78 -12.36 -6.59
C THR A 93 -16.58 -13.65 -6.54
N ALA A 94 -15.90 -14.75 -6.27
CA ALA A 94 -16.52 -15.96 -5.74
C ALA A 94 -17.85 -15.65 -5.04
N PRO A 95 -18.93 -16.42 -5.24
CA PRO A 95 -19.72 -16.74 -4.08
C PRO A 95 -18.70 -17.36 -3.13
N THR A 96 -18.35 -16.64 -2.07
CA THR A 96 -17.69 -17.25 -0.93
C THR A 96 -18.63 -18.36 -0.55
N GLU A 97 -18.14 -19.60 -0.64
CA GLU A 97 -18.88 -20.71 -0.08
C GLU A 97 -19.33 -20.31 1.32
N THR A 98 -20.54 -20.70 1.65
CA THR A 98 -21.12 -20.63 2.98
C THR A 98 -20.24 -21.41 3.95
N ALA A 99 -19.12 -20.84 4.34
CA ALA A 99 -18.48 -21.11 5.60
C ALA A 99 -19.12 -20.15 6.58
N ASP A 100 -20.04 -20.70 7.37
CA ASP A 100 -20.58 -20.15 8.59
C ASP A 100 -19.45 -19.51 9.40
N SER A 101 -19.18 -18.24 9.11
CA SER A 101 -18.05 -17.52 9.68
C SER A 101 -18.55 -16.93 10.97
N ALA A 102 -18.43 -17.74 12.03
CA ALA A 102 -18.69 -17.31 13.39
C ALA A 102 -18.07 -15.92 13.61
N ALA A 103 -18.89 -14.98 14.09
CA ALA A 103 -18.48 -13.61 14.26
C ALA A 103 -17.20 -13.51 15.10
N ASN A 104 -16.18 -12.86 14.55
CA ASN A 104 -14.88 -12.64 15.21
C ASN A 104 -14.73 -11.20 15.73
N ALA A 105 -15.81 -10.42 15.73
CA ALA A 105 -15.87 -9.12 16.37
C ALA A 105 -17.29 -8.72 16.81
N VAL A 106 -17.37 -7.94 17.89
CA VAL A 106 -18.61 -7.35 18.41
C VAL A 106 -18.53 -5.83 18.38
N ILE A 107 -19.62 -5.20 17.96
CA ILE A 107 -19.77 -3.75 17.99
C ILE A 107 -20.05 -3.30 19.42
N VAL A 108 -19.19 -2.46 19.99
CA VAL A 108 -19.30 -2.02 21.39
C VAL A 108 -20.01 -0.67 21.54
N ALA A 109 -20.12 0.10 20.46
CA ALA A 109 -20.92 1.32 20.33
C ALA A 109 -21.40 1.51 18.89
N SER A 110 -22.54 2.20 18.70
CA SER A 110 -23.09 2.44 17.36
C SER A 110 -22.06 3.08 16.43
N VAL A 111 -21.93 2.55 15.21
CA VAL A 111 -20.89 2.96 14.27
C VAL A 111 -21.38 2.93 12.82
N ASN A 112 -20.82 3.83 12.02
CA ASN A 112 -21.11 3.92 10.59
C ASN A 112 -20.52 2.72 9.84
N PHE A 113 -21.38 1.99 9.14
CA PHE A 113 -20.97 0.96 8.19
C PHE A 113 -21.01 1.52 6.78
N ARG A 114 -19.88 1.54 6.09
CA ARG A 114 -19.66 2.35 4.88
C ARG A 114 -19.24 1.53 3.68
N LYS A 115 -19.45 2.07 2.48
CA LYS A 115 -19.03 1.45 1.21
C LYS A 115 -17.52 1.52 0.95
N ALA A 116 -16.79 2.40 1.65
CA ALA A 116 -15.34 2.57 1.54
C ALA A 116 -14.71 2.93 2.91
N PRO A 117 -13.40 2.70 3.11
CA PRO A 117 -12.69 2.98 4.37
C PRO A 117 -12.39 4.48 4.53
N SER A 118 -13.44 5.30 4.61
CA SER A 118 -13.36 6.75 4.78
C SER A 118 -14.58 7.28 5.55
N ALA A 119 -14.38 8.29 6.40
CA ALA A 119 -15.45 8.92 7.18
C ALA A 119 -16.45 9.68 6.30
N SER A 120 -16.06 10.05 5.08
CA SER A 120 -16.90 10.72 4.09
C SER A 120 -17.57 9.77 3.09
N ALA A 121 -17.28 8.46 3.14
CA ALA A 121 -17.87 7.50 2.23
C ALA A 121 -19.36 7.27 2.53
N ASP A 122 -20.15 6.96 1.49
CA ASP A 122 -21.56 6.57 1.63
C ASP A 122 -21.77 5.58 2.77
N GLN A 123 -22.68 5.92 3.67
CA GLN A 123 -23.14 5.04 4.72
C GLN A 123 -24.13 4.02 4.14
N ILE A 124 -23.88 2.74 4.39
CA ILE A 124 -24.82 1.65 4.13
C ILE A 124 -25.92 1.71 5.18
N ARG A 125 -25.53 1.68 6.45
CA ARG A 125 -26.40 1.83 7.64
C ARG A 125 -25.56 2.03 8.90
N TYR A 126 -26.20 2.10 10.06
CA TYR A 126 -25.53 1.96 11.35
C TYR A 126 -25.46 0.49 11.76
N LEU A 127 -24.30 0.07 12.28
CA LEU A 127 -24.18 -1.16 13.06
C LEU A 127 -24.47 -0.81 14.52
N GLN A 128 -25.29 -1.63 15.18
CA GLN A 128 -25.76 -1.35 16.54
C GLN A 128 -24.83 -1.94 17.59
N LYS A 129 -24.85 -1.37 18.81
CA LYS A 129 -24.15 -1.96 19.95
C LYS A 129 -24.61 -3.41 20.17
N SER A 130 -23.66 -4.29 20.48
CA SER A 130 -23.80 -5.74 20.61
C SER A 130 -24.07 -6.49 19.30
N GLU A 131 -24.09 -5.81 18.15
CA GLU A 131 -24.16 -6.48 16.84
C GLU A 131 -22.86 -7.24 16.58
N GLN A 132 -22.99 -8.47 16.10
CA GLN A 132 -21.89 -9.36 15.78
C GLN A 132 -21.54 -9.21 14.30
N VAL A 133 -20.24 -9.06 14.00
CA VAL A 133 -19.73 -8.91 12.63
C VAL A 133 -18.49 -9.77 12.43
N THR A 134 -18.19 -10.08 11.18
CA THR A 134 -16.98 -10.80 10.82
C THR A 134 -16.00 -9.84 10.16
N VAL A 135 -14.91 -9.52 10.85
CA VAL A 135 -13.76 -8.79 10.31
C VAL A 135 -13.00 -9.69 9.37
N THR A 136 -12.97 -9.30 8.09
CA THR A 136 -12.33 -10.04 7.01
C THR A 136 -10.90 -9.59 6.75
N SER A 137 -10.58 -8.32 7.03
CA SER A 137 -9.22 -7.80 7.01
C SER A 137 -9.10 -6.45 7.72
N GLN A 138 -7.88 -6.10 8.15
CA GLN A 138 -7.53 -4.75 8.55
C GLN A 138 -7.01 -3.97 7.34
N VAL A 139 -7.75 -2.96 6.92
CA VAL A 139 -7.40 -2.16 5.73
C VAL A 139 -6.27 -1.18 6.06
N ASN A 140 -6.32 -0.61 7.27
CA ASN A 140 -5.29 0.22 7.90
C ASN A 140 -5.60 0.36 9.41
N SER A 141 -4.85 1.19 10.13
CA SER A 141 -5.04 1.44 11.57
C SER A 141 -6.42 1.98 11.96
N TYR A 142 -7.18 2.55 11.01
CA TYR A 142 -8.47 3.20 11.26
C TYR A 142 -9.67 2.43 10.72
N TRP A 143 -9.48 1.42 9.87
CA TRP A 143 -10.57 0.75 9.17
C TRP A 143 -10.40 -0.77 9.12
N TYR A 144 -11.45 -1.47 9.53
CA TYR A 144 -11.65 -2.88 9.23
C TYR A 144 -12.59 -3.04 8.04
N ALA A 145 -12.30 -4.02 7.18
CA ALA A 145 -13.29 -4.60 6.29
C ALA A 145 -14.09 -5.64 7.08
N VAL A 146 -15.42 -5.54 7.01
CA VAL A 146 -16.32 -6.39 7.79
C VAL A 146 -17.51 -6.87 6.95
N THR A 147 -18.07 -8.00 7.36
CA THR A 147 -19.32 -8.56 6.86
C THR A 147 -20.32 -8.67 8.02
N ASP A 148 -21.54 -8.19 7.82
CA ASP A 148 -22.61 -8.28 8.82
C ASP A 148 -23.32 -9.65 8.81
N SER A 149 -24.22 -9.87 9.79
CA SER A 149 -25.01 -11.10 9.90
C SER A 149 -25.96 -11.35 8.71
N LYS A 150 -26.18 -10.35 7.86
CA LYS A 150 -27.00 -10.44 6.63
C LYS A 150 -26.13 -10.69 5.38
N GLY A 151 -24.82 -10.86 5.55
CA GLY A 151 -23.87 -11.06 4.46
C GLY A 151 -23.46 -9.78 3.72
N VAL A 152 -23.85 -8.61 4.20
CA VAL A 152 -23.47 -7.33 3.58
C VAL A 152 -22.05 -6.98 3.97
N SER A 153 -21.21 -6.70 2.97
CA SER A 153 -19.80 -6.32 3.18
C SER A 153 -19.58 -4.82 3.09
N GLY A 154 -18.67 -4.30 3.90
CA GLY A 154 -18.32 -2.89 3.93
C GLY A 154 -17.20 -2.59 4.93
N TYR A 155 -17.12 -1.36 5.38
CA TYR A 155 -16.02 -0.86 6.21
C TYR A 155 -16.53 -0.20 7.48
N VAL A 156 -15.81 -0.41 8.57
CA VAL A 156 -16.12 0.16 9.90
C VAL A 156 -14.84 0.68 10.54
N SER A 157 -14.97 1.64 11.45
CA SER A 157 -13.82 2.14 12.20
C SER A 157 -13.14 1.01 12.99
N ALA A 158 -11.82 0.94 12.93
CA ALA A 158 -10.99 0.01 13.70
C ALA A 158 -10.78 0.44 15.16
N SER A 159 -11.32 1.59 15.56
CA SER A 159 -11.22 2.06 16.94
C SER A 159 -11.92 1.11 17.91
N SER A 160 -11.24 0.81 19.01
CA SER A 160 -11.76 0.03 20.13
C SER A 160 -12.98 0.66 20.80
N SER A 161 -13.26 1.94 20.53
CA SER A 161 -14.51 2.61 20.95
C SER A 161 -15.75 2.09 20.21
N TYR A 162 -15.58 1.48 19.04
CA TYR A 162 -16.69 1.03 18.19
C TYR A 162 -16.72 -0.48 17.98
N ILE A 163 -15.57 -1.14 17.92
CA ILE A 163 -15.48 -2.57 17.62
C ILE A 163 -14.43 -3.27 18.51
N LYS A 164 -14.77 -4.47 18.99
CA LYS A 164 -13.88 -5.33 19.76
C LYS A 164 -13.74 -6.68 19.05
N LEU A 165 -12.51 -7.07 18.74
CA LEU A 165 -12.22 -8.39 18.19
C LEU A 165 -12.43 -9.47 19.26
N THR A 166 -13.08 -10.56 18.86
CA THR A 166 -13.34 -11.76 19.67
C THR A 166 -12.56 -12.98 19.16
N GLY A 167 -11.85 -12.86 18.02
CA GLY A 167 -10.97 -13.88 17.45
C GLY A 167 -9.82 -13.30 16.63
N SER A 168 -9.00 -14.16 16.02
CA SER A 168 -7.84 -13.77 15.21
C SER A 168 -8.27 -13.28 13.82
N VAL A 169 -7.72 -12.15 13.36
CA VAL A 169 -7.94 -11.59 12.02
C VAL A 169 -6.69 -11.81 11.15
N ALA A 170 -6.87 -12.20 9.89
CA ALA A 170 -5.75 -12.38 8.96
C ALA A 170 -5.24 -11.02 8.47
N GLY A 171 -3.95 -10.73 8.71
CA GLY A 171 -3.24 -9.59 8.10
C GLY A 171 -2.96 -8.37 8.99
N GLY A 172 -3.00 -8.48 10.32
CA GLY A 172 -2.62 -7.41 11.24
C GLY A 172 -1.67 -7.88 12.32
N GLY A 173 -0.44 -7.35 12.33
CA GLY A 173 0.54 -7.56 13.39
C GLY A 173 0.02 -7.03 14.73
N SER A 174 -0.12 -7.96 15.67
CA SER A 174 -0.21 -7.85 17.13
C SER A 174 -0.91 -6.63 17.75
N SER A 175 -2.09 -6.92 18.30
CA SER A 175 -2.83 -6.14 19.29
C SER A 175 -2.03 -5.95 20.60
N SER A 176 -2.03 -4.73 21.14
CA SER A 176 -1.87 -4.51 22.58
C SER A 176 -3.25 -4.54 23.24
N SER A 177 -3.61 -5.68 23.84
CA SER A 177 -4.79 -5.80 24.70
C SER A 177 -4.42 -5.41 26.14
N THR A 178 -4.94 -4.28 26.62
CA THR A 178 -5.02 -4.01 28.06
C THR A 178 -6.34 -4.59 28.56
N GLY A 179 -6.33 -5.88 28.91
CA GLY A 179 -7.44 -6.54 29.58
C GLY A 179 -7.26 -6.47 31.09
N SER A 180 -8.05 -5.61 31.73
CA SER A 180 -8.35 -5.69 33.16
C SER A 180 -9.24 -6.91 33.39
N GLY A 181 -8.80 -7.83 34.24
CA GLY A 181 -9.52 -9.05 34.60
C GLY A 181 -9.14 -9.49 36.01
N THR A 182 -10.03 -9.20 36.96
CA THR A 182 -10.02 -9.70 38.33
C THR A 182 -10.20 -11.22 38.31
N ALA A 183 -9.24 -11.96 38.87
CA ALA A 183 -9.38 -13.38 39.16
C ALA A 183 -9.32 -13.60 40.68
N THR A 184 -10.48 -13.83 41.26
CA THR A 184 -10.68 -14.39 42.58
C THR A 184 -10.47 -15.91 42.48
N GLY A 185 -9.56 -16.47 43.27
CA GLY A 185 -9.34 -17.92 43.30
C GLY A 185 -8.41 -18.35 44.43
N ASN A 186 -8.99 -19.03 45.41
CA ASN A 186 -8.38 -19.58 46.62
C ASN A 186 -7.17 -20.49 46.34
N GLY A 187 -6.10 -20.30 47.12
CA GLY A 187 -4.98 -21.25 47.23
C GLY A 187 -4.17 -20.97 48.50
N THR A 188 -4.21 -21.93 49.41
CA THR A 188 -3.76 -21.87 50.81
C THR A 188 -2.24 -21.80 50.95
N ALA A 189 -1.75 -20.93 51.84
CA ALA A 189 -0.35 -20.84 52.24
C ALA A 189 0.08 -22.04 53.09
N THR A 190 1.27 -22.58 52.83
CA THR A 190 2.09 -23.30 53.82
C THR A 190 3.58 -23.00 53.60
N GLY A 191 4.10 -22.08 54.43
CA GLY A 191 5.33 -22.27 55.22
C GLY A 191 6.73 -22.31 54.57
N ASN A 192 7.46 -21.21 54.82
CA ASN A 192 8.86 -21.09 55.29
C ASN A 192 10.06 -21.43 54.39
N GLY A 193 10.89 -20.43 54.07
CA GLY A 193 12.27 -20.64 53.61
C GLY A 193 12.94 -19.46 52.90
N THR A 194 13.72 -18.70 53.66
CA THR A 194 14.92 -17.90 53.34
C THR A 194 15.26 -17.56 51.87
N THR A 195 15.34 -16.27 51.56
CA THR A 195 15.98 -15.72 50.36
C THR A 195 17.50 -15.86 50.43
N THR A 196 18.09 -16.70 49.57
CA THR A 196 19.47 -16.51 49.06
C THR A 196 19.67 -17.31 47.76
N GLY A 197 19.97 -16.62 46.66
CA GLY A 197 20.85 -17.07 45.57
C GLY A 197 20.57 -18.37 44.79
N ASN A 198 20.40 -18.20 43.48
CA ASN A 198 20.75 -19.13 42.39
C ASN A 198 19.94 -20.44 42.25
N GLY A 199 18.91 -20.39 41.40
CA GLY A 199 18.26 -21.57 40.83
C GLY A 199 18.86 -21.93 39.48
N SER A 200 19.66 -23.00 39.46
CA SER A 200 20.00 -23.78 38.27
C SER A 200 18.82 -24.69 37.93
N THR A 201 18.35 -24.67 36.69
CA THR A 201 17.67 -25.81 36.06
C THR A 201 18.56 -26.35 34.95
N THR A 202 19.00 -27.58 35.14
CA THR A 202 19.75 -28.39 34.20
C THR A 202 18.85 -28.85 33.05
N GLY A 203 19.31 -28.60 31.83
CA GLY A 203 18.85 -29.25 30.60
C GLY A 203 19.93 -29.10 29.53
N ASN A 204 20.70 -30.18 29.33
CA ASN A 204 21.75 -30.44 28.32
C ASN A 204 21.76 -29.49 27.11
N GLY A 205 22.86 -28.82 26.76
CA GLY A 205 24.13 -29.40 26.29
C GLY A 205 24.01 -29.61 24.77
N SER A 206 24.72 -28.91 23.87
CA SER A 206 26.15 -28.61 23.84
C SER A 206 26.41 -27.43 22.89
N THR A 207 27.30 -26.53 23.30
CA THR A 207 27.90 -25.47 22.49
C THR A 207 29.23 -25.95 21.91
N THR A 208 29.39 -25.82 20.60
CA THR A 208 30.69 -25.58 19.96
C THR A 208 30.60 -24.27 19.21
N GLY A 209 31.11 -23.22 19.84
CA GLY A 209 31.40 -21.96 19.16
C GLY A 209 32.68 -22.12 18.34
N ASN A 210 32.68 -21.56 17.13
CA ASN A 210 33.89 -21.01 16.55
C ASN A 210 33.49 -19.73 15.81
N GLY A 211 33.79 -18.59 16.46
CA GLY A 211 33.80 -17.31 15.79
C GLY A 211 34.94 -17.28 14.79
N SER A 212 34.61 -16.99 13.53
CA SER A 212 35.57 -16.43 12.59
C SER A 212 35.02 -15.10 12.13
N SER A 213 35.63 -14.04 12.65
CA SER A 213 35.52 -12.68 12.15
C SER A 213 36.06 -12.62 10.73
N THR A 214 35.16 -12.59 9.75
CA THR A 214 35.44 -11.98 8.45
C THR A 214 34.59 -10.73 8.34
N GLY A 215 35.22 -9.60 8.62
CA GLY A 215 34.68 -8.29 8.29
C GLY A 215 34.35 -8.27 6.80
N SER A 216 33.06 -8.18 6.51
CA SER A 216 32.57 -7.73 5.21
C SER A 216 31.65 -6.55 5.53
N SER A 217 32.24 -5.37 5.45
CA SER A 217 31.56 -4.09 5.39
C SER A 217 30.60 -4.10 4.20
N SER A 218 29.36 -4.52 4.42
CA SER A 218 28.23 -4.26 3.53
C SER A 218 27.45 -3.05 4.06
N SER A 219 28.13 -1.91 4.16
CA SER A 219 27.57 -0.62 4.60
C SER A 219 26.63 0.02 3.56
N GLY A 220 26.06 -0.75 2.63
CA GLY A 220 25.32 -0.23 1.48
C GLY A 220 23.82 -0.51 1.45
N SER A 221 23.29 -1.39 2.32
CA SER A 221 21.87 -1.80 2.25
C SER A 221 21.02 -1.33 3.44
N SER A 222 21.62 -0.96 4.57
CA SER A 222 20.87 -0.45 5.73
C SER A 222 20.36 0.97 5.50
N SER A 223 21.11 1.80 4.76
CA SER A 223 20.76 3.20 4.48
C SER A 223 19.57 3.33 3.52
N SER A 224 19.48 2.50 2.49
CA SER A 224 18.34 2.54 1.55
C SER A 224 17.03 2.09 2.18
N THR A 225 17.08 1.08 3.06
CA THR A 225 15.90 0.61 3.81
C THR A 225 15.47 1.63 4.85
N ASP A 226 16.42 2.30 5.52
CA ASP A 226 16.14 3.40 6.45
C ASP A 226 15.51 4.61 5.74
N LEU A 227 16.02 5.01 4.57
CA LEU A 227 15.44 6.09 3.77
C LEU A 227 14.01 5.77 3.30
N SER A 228 13.76 4.52 2.89
CA SER A 228 12.40 4.09 2.53
C SER A 228 11.46 4.13 3.73
N ALA A 229 11.92 3.72 4.92
CA ALA A 229 11.10 3.77 6.14
C ALA A 229 10.78 5.22 6.54
N LYS A 230 11.76 6.12 6.45
CA LYS A 230 11.57 7.56 6.68
C LYS A 230 10.60 8.18 5.68
N ALA A 231 10.70 7.84 4.40
CA ALA A 231 9.77 8.28 3.36
C ALA A 231 8.32 7.83 3.67
N GLU A 232 8.12 6.57 4.05
CA GLU A 232 6.79 6.09 4.44
C GLU A 232 6.27 6.75 5.71
N ALA A 233 7.14 7.04 6.69
CA ALA A 233 6.75 7.79 7.89
C ALA A 233 6.26 9.20 7.56
N VAL A 234 6.96 9.92 6.69
CA VAL A 234 6.55 11.24 6.18
C VAL A 234 5.22 11.16 5.45
N ILE A 235 5.06 10.17 4.57
CA ILE A 235 3.80 9.98 3.86
C ILE A 235 2.65 9.66 4.84
N ALA A 236 2.88 8.79 5.82
CA ALA A 236 1.89 8.45 6.83
C ALA A 236 1.46 9.68 7.65
N ALA A 237 2.42 10.52 8.07
CA ALA A 237 2.13 11.79 8.74
C ALA A 237 1.32 12.73 7.83
N GLY A 238 1.72 12.89 6.56
CA GLY A 238 0.98 13.70 5.60
C GLY A 238 -0.45 13.18 5.36
N MET A 239 -0.65 11.86 5.31
CA MET A 239 -1.96 11.24 5.10
C MET A 239 -2.92 11.47 6.27
N ALA A 240 -2.42 11.69 7.48
CA ALA A 240 -3.24 12.05 8.64
C ALA A 240 -3.96 13.40 8.46
N TYR A 241 -3.46 14.26 7.56
CA TYR A 241 -4.03 15.57 7.27
C TYR A 241 -5.00 15.58 6.08
N LEU A 242 -5.38 14.43 5.51
CA LEU A 242 -6.35 14.37 4.40
C LEU A 242 -7.64 15.15 4.74
N GLY A 243 -8.01 16.06 3.84
CA GLY A 243 -9.17 16.94 3.98
C GLY A 243 -8.90 18.24 4.76
N THR A 244 -7.72 18.42 5.37
CA THR A 244 -7.40 19.70 6.03
C THR A 244 -7.49 20.85 5.02
N PRO A 245 -8.28 21.90 5.29
CA PRO A 245 -8.56 22.95 4.32
C PRO A 245 -7.31 23.68 3.83
N TYR A 246 -7.37 24.14 2.58
CA TYR A 246 -6.33 24.98 2.00
C TYR A 246 -6.45 26.43 2.46
N GLU A 247 -5.33 27.02 2.88
CA GLU A 247 -5.20 28.46 3.10
C GLU A 247 -3.83 28.94 2.59
N TYR A 248 -3.84 29.86 1.63
CA TYR A 248 -2.60 30.44 1.10
C TYR A 248 -1.86 31.22 2.18
N GLY A 249 -0.60 30.86 2.46
CA GLY A 249 0.16 31.50 3.52
C GLY A 249 -0.32 31.13 4.93
N SER A 250 -0.85 29.91 5.11
CA SER A 250 -1.31 29.37 6.41
C SER A 250 -0.32 29.62 7.55
N ASP A 251 -0.82 29.71 8.78
CA ASP A 251 0.04 29.83 9.96
C ASP A 251 0.75 28.49 10.27
N ARG A 252 2.08 28.48 10.14
CA ARG A 252 2.99 27.33 10.36
C ARG A 252 2.99 26.79 11.79
N ASN A 253 2.28 27.43 12.71
CA ASN A 253 2.15 27.03 14.11
C ASN A 253 0.85 26.29 14.43
N THR A 254 -0.03 26.13 13.44
CA THR A 254 -1.29 25.40 13.58
C THR A 254 -1.49 24.43 12.42
N THR A 255 -2.34 23.44 12.61
CA THR A 255 -2.71 22.44 11.59
C THR A 255 -4.17 22.57 11.18
N ALA A 256 -4.81 23.71 11.51
CA ALA A 256 -6.20 23.98 11.16
C ALA A 256 -6.40 24.16 9.64
N THR A 257 -5.40 24.73 8.97
CA THR A 257 -5.34 24.95 7.52
C THR A 257 -3.91 24.77 7.04
N PHE A 258 -3.73 24.54 5.74
CA PHE A 258 -2.40 24.44 5.13
C PHE A 258 -2.34 25.11 3.75
N ASP A 259 -1.22 25.75 3.41
CA ASP A 259 -0.76 25.82 2.03
C ASP A 259 0.11 24.61 1.67
N CYS A 260 0.52 24.55 0.39
CA CYS A 260 1.30 23.44 -0.14
C CYS A 260 2.62 23.18 0.62
N SER A 261 3.39 24.24 0.89
CA SER A 261 4.69 24.15 1.54
C SER A 261 4.58 23.89 3.02
N ASP A 262 3.57 24.45 3.68
CA ASP A 262 3.30 24.22 5.10
C ASP A 262 2.88 22.78 5.36
N PHE A 263 1.98 22.26 4.52
CA PHE A 263 1.58 20.85 4.57
C PHE A 263 2.79 19.90 4.49
N VAL A 264 3.65 20.10 3.48
CA VAL A 264 4.86 19.28 3.31
C VAL A 264 5.79 19.43 4.51
N ARG A 265 6.04 20.66 4.96
CA ARG A 265 6.89 20.94 6.12
C ARG A 265 6.35 20.28 7.39
N GLN A 266 5.05 20.33 7.63
CA GLN A 266 4.40 19.73 8.78
C GLN A 266 4.48 18.20 8.75
N ALA A 267 4.30 17.57 7.58
CA ALA A 267 4.47 16.13 7.43
C ALA A 267 5.88 15.65 7.78
N PHE A 268 6.93 16.39 7.37
CA PHE A 268 8.32 16.09 7.75
C PHE A 268 8.58 16.33 9.24
N LYS A 269 8.02 17.41 9.80
CA LYS A 269 8.18 17.77 11.20
C LYS A 269 7.56 16.71 12.11
N ASP A 270 6.35 16.23 11.81
CA ASP A 270 5.66 15.25 12.64
C ASP A 270 6.26 13.85 12.52
N ALA A 271 6.71 13.46 11.32
CA ALA A 271 7.28 12.14 11.11
C ALA A 271 8.68 12.01 11.69
N LEU A 272 9.54 13.02 11.49
CA LEU A 272 10.98 12.90 11.66
C LEU A 272 11.60 14.01 12.51
N GLY A 273 10.83 15.00 12.95
CA GLY A 273 11.36 16.21 13.60
C GLY A 273 12.14 17.12 12.64
N ILE A 274 12.13 16.84 11.34
CA ILE A 274 12.85 17.61 10.32
C ILE A 274 12.02 18.85 9.96
N THR A 275 12.61 20.02 10.11
CA THR A 275 11.96 21.28 9.75
C THR A 275 12.48 21.77 8.39
N LEU A 276 11.68 21.57 7.35
CA LEU A 276 11.97 22.13 6.03
C LEU A 276 11.78 23.66 5.99
N PRO A 277 12.38 24.35 4.99
CA PRO A 277 12.13 25.77 4.76
C PRO A 277 10.63 26.10 4.60
N SER A 278 10.27 27.36 4.87
CA SER A 278 8.87 27.77 5.04
C SER A 278 8.05 27.87 3.75
N ASP A 279 8.70 28.00 2.59
CA ASP A 279 8.06 28.17 1.29
C ASP A 279 8.57 27.16 0.24
N SER A 280 7.76 26.93 -0.80
CA SER A 280 8.01 25.90 -1.81
C SER A 280 9.28 26.15 -2.65
N ALA A 281 9.65 27.42 -2.87
CA ALA A 281 10.86 27.76 -3.62
C ALA A 281 12.12 27.43 -2.80
N SER A 282 12.13 27.81 -1.52
CA SER A 282 13.21 27.48 -0.59
C SER A 282 13.32 25.97 -0.33
N GLN A 283 12.19 25.25 -0.27
CA GLN A 283 12.19 23.77 -0.21
C GLN A 283 12.80 23.15 -1.47
N GLY A 284 12.51 23.70 -2.66
CA GLY A 284 13.11 23.26 -3.91
C GLY A 284 14.62 23.51 -3.97
N ALA A 285 15.08 24.66 -3.45
CA ALA A 285 16.50 24.95 -3.31
C ALA A 285 17.20 23.96 -2.36
N TYR A 286 16.59 23.69 -1.20
CA TYR A 286 17.08 22.71 -0.24
C TYR A 286 17.26 21.33 -0.87
N VAL A 287 16.24 20.82 -1.56
CA VAL A 287 16.30 19.52 -2.24
C VAL A 287 17.42 19.48 -3.28
N ARG A 288 17.58 20.54 -4.08
CA ARG A 288 18.65 20.62 -5.10
C ARG A 288 20.06 20.66 -4.52
N GLU A 289 20.22 21.21 -3.33
CA GLU A 289 21.52 21.29 -2.65
C GLU A 289 21.88 19.97 -1.96
N HIS A 290 20.88 19.21 -1.49
CA HIS A 290 21.09 18.03 -0.64
C HIS A 290 20.89 16.70 -1.37
N SER A 291 20.27 16.68 -2.55
CA SER A 291 20.04 15.45 -3.30
C SER A 291 20.07 15.63 -4.82
N ALA A 292 20.21 14.51 -5.52
CA ALA A 292 20.04 14.49 -6.97
C ALA A 292 18.56 14.73 -7.33
N VAL A 293 18.34 15.59 -8.32
CA VAL A 293 17.00 15.92 -8.82
C VAL A 293 16.80 15.44 -10.25
N THR A 294 15.56 15.17 -10.62
CA THR A 294 15.15 14.78 -11.96
C THR A 294 14.03 15.67 -12.48
N THR A 295 14.03 15.91 -13.80
CA THR A 295 12.93 16.58 -14.52
C THR A 295 11.96 15.58 -15.16
N ASP A 296 12.21 14.27 -15.02
CA ASP A 296 11.28 13.20 -15.36
C ASP A 296 10.66 12.63 -14.08
N TRP A 297 9.39 12.93 -13.85
CA TRP A 297 8.67 12.50 -12.65
C TRP A 297 8.58 10.98 -12.52
N LYS A 298 8.70 10.23 -13.63
CA LYS A 298 8.66 8.76 -13.64
C LYS A 298 9.89 8.14 -12.97
N GLN A 299 10.96 8.91 -12.82
CA GLN A 299 12.18 8.51 -12.14
C GLN A 299 12.19 8.86 -10.65
N LEU A 300 11.16 9.55 -10.17
CA LEU A 300 11.04 9.87 -8.75
C LEU A 300 10.74 8.61 -7.95
N LYS A 301 11.23 8.62 -6.72
CA LYS A 301 10.92 7.61 -5.71
C LYS A 301 9.77 8.10 -4.85
N ARG A 302 8.97 7.16 -4.38
CA ARG A 302 7.95 7.43 -3.39
C ARG A 302 8.58 8.11 -2.16
N GLY A 303 8.02 9.23 -1.74
CA GLY A 303 8.58 10.13 -0.72
C GLY A 303 9.30 11.36 -1.25
N ASP A 304 9.72 11.37 -2.52
CA ASP A 304 10.36 12.54 -3.12
C ASP A 304 9.39 13.74 -3.18
N LEU A 305 9.94 14.94 -3.07
CA LEU A 305 9.17 16.17 -3.29
C LEU A 305 9.09 16.48 -4.77
N MET A 306 7.91 16.93 -5.20
CA MET A 306 7.64 17.37 -6.56
C MET A 306 7.39 18.86 -6.59
N PHE A 307 8.11 19.57 -7.44
CA PHE A 307 8.00 21.02 -7.59
C PHE A 307 7.38 21.39 -8.92
N PHE A 308 6.46 22.34 -8.89
CA PHE A 308 5.66 22.73 -10.05
C PHE A 308 5.67 24.25 -10.22
N MET A 309 5.55 24.70 -11.47
CA MET A 309 5.27 26.11 -11.76
C MET A 309 3.79 26.44 -11.54
N ASP A 310 3.47 27.74 -11.60
CA ASP A 310 2.10 28.25 -11.48
C ASP A 310 1.14 27.63 -12.51
N TYR A 311 -0.13 27.53 -12.13
CA TYR A 311 -1.19 27.06 -13.00
C TYR A 311 -1.54 28.12 -14.06
N LYS A 312 -1.56 27.71 -15.33
CA LYS A 312 -1.93 28.57 -16.46
C LYS A 312 -3.15 28.06 -17.25
N GLY A 313 -3.72 26.91 -16.84
CA GLY A 313 -4.78 26.20 -17.57
C GLY A 313 -4.47 24.71 -17.74
N THR A 314 -5.36 23.96 -18.38
CA THR A 314 -5.23 22.50 -18.49
C THR A 314 -4.43 22.01 -19.69
N SER A 315 -4.19 22.85 -20.69
CA SER A 315 -3.50 22.48 -21.94
C SER A 315 -1.99 22.38 -21.78
N ALA A 316 -1.38 21.35 -22.37
CA ALA A 316 0.08 21.17 -22.41
C ALA A 316 0.81 22.33 -23.10
N SER A 317 0.21 22.93 -24.13
CA SER A 317 0.81 24.04 -24.90
C SER A 317 1.13 25.27 -24.05
N LEU A 318 0.41 25.46 -22.94
CA LEU A 318 0.60 26.57 -22.00
C LEU A 318 1.90 26.47 -21.18
N TYR A 319 2.58 25.32 -21.27
CA TYR A 319 3.75 24.97 -20.49
C TYR A 319 4.96 24.56 -21.34
N ALA A 320 4.89 24.73 -22.66
CA ALA A 320 5.90 24.26 -23.61
C ALA A 320 7.29 24.89 -23.40
N ASN A 321 7.35 26.17 -23.01
CA ASN A 321 8.60 26.95 -22.91
C ASN A 321 9.15 27.05 -21.48
N LYS A 322 8.78 26.14 -20.57
CA LYS A 322 9.31 26.16 -19.20
C LYS A 322 10.76 25.71 -19.17
N SER A 323 11.55 26.32 -18.29
CA SER A 323 12.92 25.89 -17.99
C SER A 323 12.92 25.35 -16.57
N PRO A 324 12.90 24.02 -16.36
CA PRO A 324 12.75 23.38 -15.04
C PRO A 324 13.49 24.04 -13.88
N PHE A 325 14.77 24.39 -14.07
CA PHE A 325 15.62 24.91 -13.00
C PHE A 325 15.69 26.43 -12.91
N LYS A 326 15.04 27.15 -13.84
CA LYS A 326 14.99 28.64 -13.87
C LYS A 326 13.58 29.18 -13.66
N THR A 327 12.56 28.39 -13.99
CA THR A 327 11.16 28.76 -13.78
C THR A 327 10.85 28.78 -12.28
N LYS A 328 10.15 29.82 -11.84
CA LYS A 328 9.71 29.98 -10.45
C LYS A 328 8.84 28.79 -10.02
N ILE A 329 9.10 28.28 -8.82
CA ILE A 329 8.24 27.29 -8.16
C ILE A 329 7.01 28.01 -7.62
N GLY A 330 5.84 27.46 -7.96
CA GLY A 330 4.53 27.92 -7.47
C GLY A 330 3.83 26.91 -6.56
N HIS A 331 4.30 25.66 -6.52
CA HIS A 331 3.63 24.59 -5.77
C HIS A 331 4.58 23.42 -5.46
N VAL A 332 4.31 22.70 -4.36
CA VAL A 332 5.05 21.50 -3.93
C VAL A 332 4.08 20.42 -3.42
N GLY A 333 4.45 19.14 -3.57
CA GLY A 333 3.77 18.03 -2.91
C GLY A 333 4.65 16.77 -2.82
N ILE A 334 4.16 15.76 -2.12
CA ILE A 334 4.92 14.52 -1.84
C ILE A 334 4.52 13.45 -2.86
N TYR A 335 5.49 12.91 -3.60
CA TYR A 335 5.26 11.85 -4.58
C TYR A 335 4.93 10.54 -3.87
N LEU A 336 3.86 9.89 -4.31
CA LEU A 336 3.38 8.63 -3.74
C LEU A 336 3.77 7.40 -4.58
N GLY A 337 4.52 7.58 -5.67
CA GLY A 337 4.66 6.55 -6.69
C GLY A 337 3.46 6.50 -7.63
N ASP A 338 3.57 5.72 -8.70
CA ASP A 338 2.49 5.46 -9.68
C ASP A 338 1.80 6.71 -10.24
N GLY A 339 2.54 7.81 -10.39
CA GLY A 339 2.00 9.08 -10.86
C GLY A 339 0.99 9.70 -9.92
N LYS A 340 1.07 9.40 -8.61
CA LYS A 340 0.23 10.00 -7.56
C LYS A 340 1.01 10.99 -6.72
N ILE A 341 0.33 12.01 -6.24
CA ILE A 341 0.89 13.07 -5.39
C ILE A 341 -0.04 13.40 -4.24
N LEU A 342 0.51 13.54 -3.04
CA LEU A 342 -0.16 14.03 -1.84
C LEU A 342 0.12 15.53 -1.69
N GLN A 343 -0.94 16.35 -1.66
CA GLN A 343 -0.82 17.80 -1.74
C GLN A 343 -2.09 18.53 -1.31
N THR A 344 -1.99 19.85 -1.12
CA THR A 344 -3.11 20.80 -1.04
C THR A 344 -2.74 22.06 -1.84
N TYR A 345 -3.64 22.61 -2.65
CA TYR A 345 -3.25 23.65 -3.63
C TYR A 345 -4.27 24.74 -3.94
N SER A 346 -5.52 24.61 -3.49
CA SER A 346 -6.53 25.68 -3.57
C SER A 346 -7.74 25.37 -2.68
N LYS A 347 -8.58 26.38 -2.41
CA LYS A 347 -9.83 26.18 -1.67
C LYS A 347 -10.77 25.21 -2.41
N GLU A 348 -10.85 25.34 -3.72
CA GLU A 348 -11.70 24.54 -4.62
C GLU A 348 -11.23 23.09 -4.71
N SER A 349 -9.96 22.82 -4.41
CA SER A 349 -9.42 21.46 -4.38
C SER A 349 -9.97 20.62 -3.21
N GLY A 350 -10.49 21.26 -2.16
CA GLY A 350 -11.07 20.58 -0.99
C GLY A 350 -10.05 20.16 0.08
N GLY A 351 -8.88 20.81 0.12
CA GLY A 351 -7.85 20.57 1.14
C GLY A 351 -6.81 19.52 0.73
N VAL A 352 -6.11 18.96 1.73
CA VAL A 352 -5.10 17.92 1.52
C VAL A 352 -5.74 16.69 0.88
N ARG A 353 -5.16 16.23 -0.23
CA ARG A 353 -5.74 15.19 -1.06
C ARG A 353 -4.68 14.46 -1.88
N ILE A 354 -5.11 13.38 -2.50
CA ILE A 354 -4.30 12.65 -3.47
C ILE A 354 -4.80 12.97 -4.88
N ASP A 355 -3.88 13.39 -5.74
CA ASP A 355 -4.12 13.57 -7.16
C ASP A 355 -3.30 12.60 -8.01
N THR A 356 -3.62 12.57 -9.30
CA THR A 356 -2.84 11.88 -10.32
C THR A 356 -2.22 12.89 -11.28
N ILE A 357 -1.01 12.59 -11.74
CA ILE A 357 -0.16 13.53 -12.47
C ILE A 357 -0.26 13.30 -13.98
N ALA A 358 -0.16 12.04 -14.39
CA ALA A 358 -0.12 11.63 -15.80
C ALA A 358 -1.33 12.16 -16.60
N GLY A 359 -1.05 12.74 -17.76
CA GLY A 359 -2.02 13.29 -18.71
C GLY A 359 -2.77 14.53 -18.22
N ARG A 360 -2.36 15.12 -17.08
CA ARG A 360 -3.01 16.29 -16.48
C ARG A 360 -2.06 17.47 -16.44
N HIS A 361 -2.61 18.65 -16.12
CA HIS A 361 -1.81 19.86 -15.96
C HIS A 361 -0.67 19.72 -14.94
N TRP A 362 -0.78 18.81 -13.97
CA TRP A 362 0.31 18.50 -13.04
C TRP A 362 1.56 17.98 -13.75
N GLU A 363 1.40 17.08 -14.73
CA GLU A 363 2.53 16.62 -15.55
C GLU A 363 3.15 17.76 -16.35
N TYR A 364 2.31 18.64 -16.93
CA TYR A 364 2.81 19.74 -17.77
C TYR A 364 3.51 20.83 -16.95
N ARG A 365 3.10 21.02 -15.68
CA ARG A 365 3.65 22.00 -14.75
C ARG A 365 4.88 21.51 -13.98
N PHE A 366 5.14 20.20 -14.01
CA PHE A 366 6.25 19.61 -13.27
C PHE A 366 7.58 20.23 -13.73
N LEU A 367 8.35 20.74 -12.77
CA LEU A 367 9.66 21.31 -13.00
C LEU A 367 10.71 20.24 -12.74
N TYR A 368 10.82 19.82 -11.49
CA TYR A 368 11.74 18.79 -11.04
C TYR A 368 11.27 18.23 -9.69
N GLY A 369 11.91 17.15 -9.26
CA GLY A 369 11.72 16.58 -7.95
C GLY A 369 12.95 15.82 -7.47
N GLY A 370 12.96 15.48 -6.18
CA GLY A 370 14.04 14.74 -5.53
C GLY A 370 13.79 14.55 -4.04
N SER A 371 14.73 13.85 -3.39
CA SER A 371 14.64 13.53 -1.96
C SER A 371 14.90 14.76 -1.08
N ALA A 372 14.12 14.93 -0.03
CA ALA A 372 14.44 15.83 1.09
C ALA A 372 15.05 15.08 2.30
N LEU A 373 15.25 13.77 2.16
CA LEU A 373 15.84 12.84 3.14
C LEU A 373 17.26 12.44 2.78
#